data_AF-A0A090RSS4-F1
#
_entry.id   AF-A0A090RSS4-F1
#
_cell.length_a   1.000
_cell.length_b   1.000
_cell.length_c   1.000
_cell.angle_alpha   90.00
_cell.angle_beta   90.00
_cell.angle_gamma   90.00
#
_symmetry.space_group_name_H-M   'P 1'
#
loop_
_entity.id
_entity.type
_entity.pdbx_description
1 polymer ?
#
loop_
_entity_poly.entity_id
_entity_poly.type
_entity_poly.pdbx_seq_one_letter_code
_entity_poly.pdbx_strand_id
1 'polypeptide(L)'
;MYLDVNRFKQINDKLGHKVGDALLVLLGKRIKKHWRGKAYRVGGDEFVLIGTPTDAQLRDSQAMLEEFLVPLEQEPSSILVSVAIGIFRAEKDIGLEEALSKADILMYENKAEVRVNTERNSQPLNSKTTKIL
;
A
#
# COMPACT_ATOMS: atom_id res chain seq x y z
N MET A 1 3.35 11.16 3.43
CA MET A 1 3.32 9.80 2.85
C MET A 1 2.37 9.83 1.67
N TYR A 2 2.74 9.18 0.58
CA TYR A 2 1.88 8.93 -0.58
C TYR A 2 1.59 7.42 -0.62
N LEU A 3 0.32 7.07 -0.76
CA LEU A 3 -0.17 5.69 -0.68
C LEU A 3 -0.94 5.36 -1.96
N ASP A 4 -0.76 4.15 -2.47
CA ASP A 4 -1.50 3.58 -3.60
C ASP A 4 -1.78 2.10 -3.35
N VAL A 5 -3.00 1.63 -3.66
CA VAL A 5 -3.37 0.23 -3.43
C VAL A 5 -2.83 -0.66 -4.55
N ASN A 6 -1.95 -1.59 -4.20
CA ASN A 6 -1.38 -2.50 -5.19
C ASN A 6 -2.46 -3.35 -5.86
N ARG A 7 -2.45 -3.35 -7.20
CA ARG A 7 -3.35 -4.15 -8.05
C ARG A 7 -4.84 -3.86 -7.82
N PHE A 8 -5.22 -2.66 -7.38
CA PHE A 8 -6.61 -2.29 -7.12
C PHE A 8 -7.55 -2.57 -8.31
N LYS A 9 -7.13 -2.22 -9.53
CA LYS A 9 -7.89 -2.55 -10.75
C LYS A 9 -8.16 -4.06 -10.88
N GLN A 10 -7.15 -4.90 -10.62
CA GLN A 10 -7.31 -6.36 -10.69
C GLN A 10 -8.24 -6.89 -9.59
N ILE A 11 -8.24 -6.27 -8.42
CA ILE A 11 -9.20 -6.58 -7.34
C ILE A 11 -10.62 -6.28 -7.82
N ASN A 12 -10.86 -5.10 -8.39
CA ASN A 12 -12.16 -4.74 -8.95
C ASN A 12 -12.59 -5.67 -10.08
N ASP A 13 -11.69 -5.95 -11.03
CA ASP A 13 -11.99 -6.77 -12.20
C ASP A 13 -12.31 -8.24 -11.80
N LYS A 14 -11.69 -8.76 -10.72
CA LYS A 14 -11.87 -10.15 -10.26
C LYS A 14 -12.97 -10.35 -9.22
N LEU A 15 -13.10 -9.41 -8.28
CA LEU A 15 -13.95 -9.55 -7.09
C LEU A 15 -15.12 -8.57 -7.09
N GLY A 16 -15.17 -7.67 -8.07
CA GLY A 16 -16.22 -6.68 -8.25
C GLY A 16 -15.98 -5.39 -7.46
N HIS A 17 -16.58 -4.31 -7.96
CA HIS A 17 -16.43 -2.97 -7.39
C HIS A 17 -16.86 -2.84 -5.92
N LYS A 18 -17.84 -3.64 -5.47
CA LYS A 18 -18.25 -3.64 -4.05
C LYS A 18 -17.10 -4.01 -3.11
N VAL A 19 -16.26 -4.95 -3.51
CA VAL A 19 -15.06 -5.35 -2.73
C VAL A 19 -14.02 -4.24 -2.75
N GLY A 20 -13.82 -3.58 -3.90
CA GLY A 20 -12.94 -2.41 -4.00
C GLY A 20 -13.40 -1.25 -3.11
N ASP A 21 -14.69 -0.96 -3.10
CA ASP A 21 -15.26 0.09 -2.24
C ASP A 21 -15.08 -0.26 -0.75
N ALA A 22 -15.35 -1.50 -0.37
CA ALA A 22 -15.13 -1.98 0.99
C ALA A 22 -13.66 -1.88 1.42
N LEU A 23 -12.73 -2.23 0.53
CA LEU A 23 -11.28 -2.06 0.73
C LEU A 23 -10.95 -0.59 1.00
N LEU A 24 -11.40 0.34 0.16
CA LEU A 24 -11.10 1.76 0.30
C LEU A 24 -11.69 2.36 1.59
N VAL A 25 -12.90 1.93 1.98
CA VAL A 25 -13.50 2.31 3.25
C VAL A 25 -12.67 1.79 4.43
N LEU A 26 -12.20 0.54 4.35
CA LEU A 26 -11.35 -0.04 5.40
C LEU A 26 -10.00 0.69 5.48
N LEU A 27 -9.35 0.95 4.34
CA LEU A 27 -8.10 1.72 4.29
C LEU A 27 -8.29 3.12 4.92
N GLY A 28 -9.36 3.82 4.58
CA GLY A 28 -9.70 5.11 5.20
C GLY A 28 -9.86 5.02 6.72
N LYS A 29 -10.52 3.97 7.24
CA LYS A 29 -10.63 3.72 8.69
C LYS A 29 -9.27 3.43 9.32
N ARG A 30 -8.41 2.65 8.66
CA ARG A 30 -7.05 2.36 9.14
C ARG A 30 -6.19 3.62 9.17
N ILE A 31 -6.21 4.44 8.11
CA ILE A 31 -5.53 5.74 8.07
C ILE A 31 -5.97 6.60 9.24
N LYS A 32 -7.29 6.76 9.46
CA LYS A 32 -7.83 7.55 10.58
C LYS A 32 -7.38 7.03 11.95
N LYS A 33 -7.22 5.71 12.11
CA LYS A 33 -6.81 5.08 13.37
C LYS A 33 -5.31 5.25 13.65
N HIS A 34 -4.48 5.15 12.61
CA HIS A 34 -3.03 5.03 12.78
C HIS A 34 -2.27 6.32 12.45
N TRP A 35 -2.83 7.20 11.62
CA TRP A 35 -2.19 8.47 11.25
C TRP A 35 -2.66 9.63 12.12
N ARG A 36 -1.70 10.31 12.76
CA ARG A 36 -1.94 11.55 13.50
C ARG A 36 -1.53 12.73 12.62
N GLY A 37 -2.46 13.19 11.80
CA GLY A 37 -2.27 14.29 10.87
C GLY A 37 -3.47 14.48 9.94
N LYS A 38 -3.26 15.17 8.83
CA LYS A 38 -4.26 15.31 7.76
C LYS A 38 -4.11 14.15 6.77
N ALA A 39 -5.23 13.67 6.26
CA ALA A 39 -5.28 12.61 5.26
C ALA A 39 -6.28 13.00 4.17
N TYR A 40 -5.91 12.76 2.92
CA TYR A 40 -6.68 13.11 1.74
C TYR A 40 -6.72 11.92 0.79
N ARG A 41 -7.88 11.63 0.21
CA ARG A 41 -7.99 10.77 -0.95
C ARG A 41 -7.85 11.66 -2.19
N VAL A 42 -6.81 11.45 -2.98
CA VAL A 42 -6.45 12.31 -4.11
C VAL A 42 -6.80 11.69 -5.47
N GLY A 43 -7.00 10.37 -5.49
CA GLY A 43 -7.37 9.61 -6.69
C GLY A 43 -8.35 8.48 -6.38
N GLY A 44 -8.42 7.51 -7.30
CA GLY A 44 -9.26 6.32 -7.14
C GLY A 44 -8.88 5.53 -5.90
N ASP A 45 -7.62 5.11 -5.82
CA ASP A 45 -7.02 4.30 -4.78
C ASP A 45 -5.82 4.96 -4.09
N GLU A 46 -5.61 6.24 -4.38
CA GLU A 46 -4.48 7.01 -3.90
C GLU A 46 -4.84 7.90 -2.71
N PHE A 47 -3.94 7.92 -1.71
CA PHE A 47 -4.09 8.71 -0.49
C PHE A 47 -2.81 9.48 -0.16
N VAL A 48 -2.96 10.71 0.32
CA VAL A 48 -1.88 11.58 0.79
C VAL A 48 -2.06 11.87 2.28
N LEU A 49 -1.03 11.55 3.05
CA LEU A 49 -0.97 11.74 4.50
C LEU A 49 0.08 12.79 4.84
N ILE A 50 -0.34 13.88 5.48
CA ILE A 50 0.50 15.03 5.84
C ILE A 50 0.48 15.22 7.36
N GLY A 51 1.65 15.36 7.98
CA GLY A 51 1.76 15.46 9.42
C GLY A 51 3.22 15.48 9.87
N THR A 52 3.40 15.60 11.19
CA THR A 52 4.71 15.66 11.86
C THR A 52 4.82 14.52 12.88
N PRO A 53 4.78 13.25 12.45
CA PRO A 53 4.90 12.13 13.37
C PRO A 53 6.33 12.03 13.92
N THR A 54 6.47 11.47 15.12
CA THR A 54 7.77 10.96 15.56
C THR A 54 8.18 9.75 14.71
N ASP A 55 9.46 9.38 14.72
CA ASP A 55 9.93 8.22 13.96
C ASP A 55 9.23 6.92 14.37
N ALA A 56 8.92 6.76 15.65
CA ALA A 56 8.15 5.62 16.14
C ALA A 56 6.71 5.63 15.57
N GLN A 57 6.03 6.77 15.64
CA GLN A 57 4.67 6.91 15.09
C GLN A 57 4.64 6.67 13.57
N LEU A 58 5.67 7.12 12.85
CA LEU A 58 5.80 6.90 11.42
C LEU A 58 5.97 5.43 11.08
N ARG A 59 6.88 4.72 11.78
CA ARG A 59 7.07 3.27 11.60
C ARG A 59 5.80 2.49 11.91
N ASP A 60 5.14 2.80 13.02
CA ASP A 60 3.88 2.14 13.39
C ASP A 60 2.78 2.40 12.35
N SER A 61 2.66 3.63 11.87
CA SER A 61 1.69 3.99 10.82
C SER A 61 1.97 3.24 9.53
N GLN A 62 3.23 3.19 9.10
CA GLN A 62 3.64 2.47 7.89
C GLN A 62 3.29 0.98 8.01
N ALA A 63 3.73 0.31 9.09
CA ALA A 63 3.48 -1.12 9.30
C ALA A 63 1.97 -1.46 9.34
N MET A 64 1.15 -0.55 9.90
CA MET A 64 -0.30 -0.76 9.98
C MET A 64 -1.04 -0.45 8.66
N LEU A 65 -0.41 0.23 7.71
CA LEU A 65 -1.04 0.63 6.44
C LEU A 65 -0.53 -0.19 5.25
N GLU A 66 0.70 -0.69 5.33
CA GLU A 66 1.39 -1.38 4.24
C GLU A 66 0.69 -2.68 3.83
N GLU A 67 0.15 -3.44 4.77
CA GLU A 67 -0.56 -4.69 4.46
C GLU A 67 -1.69 -4.97 5.46
N PHE A 68 -2.84 -5.42 4.94
CA PHE A 68 -3.98 -5.80 5.77
C PHE A 68 -4.95 -6.73 5.05
N LEU A 69 -5.74 -7.46 5.85
CA LEU A 69 -6.81 -8.31 5.35
C LEU A 69 -8.10 -7.51 5.12
N VAL A 70 -8.69 -7.69 3.95
CA VAL A 70 -10.05 -7.21 3.63
C VAL A 70 -10.98 -8.43 3.65
N PRO A 71 -11.98 -8.48 4.56
CA PRO A 71 -12.99 -9.52 4.56
C PRO A 71 -13.80 -9.49 3.26
N LEU A 72 -14.11 -10.65 2.70
CA LEU A 72 -15.06 -10.78 1.60
C LEU A 72 -16.47 -10.93 2.18
N GLU A 73 -17.41 -10.11 1.69
CA GLU A 73 -18.81 -10.23 2.13
C GLU A 73 -19.34 -11.64 1.83
N GLN A 74 -20.08 -12.21 2.78
CA GLN A 74 -20.76 -13.52 2.66
C GLN A 74 -19.84 -14.75 2.60
N GLU A 75 -18.53 -14.59 2.77
CA GLU A 75 -17.56 -15.68 2.80
C GLU A 75 -16.74 -15.63 4.11
N PRO A 76 -16.31 -16.77 4.68
CA PRO A 76 -15.39 -16.79 5.82
C PRO A 76 -13.93 -16.45 5.41
N SER A 77 -13.75 -15.83 4.24
CA SER A 77 -12.46 -15.58 3.64
C SER A 77 -12.12 -14.09 3.59
N SER A 78 -10.83 -13.81 3.46
CA SER A 78 -10.29 -12.47 3.35
C SER A 78 -9.20 -12.44 2.29
N ILE A 79 -9.07 -11.31 1.62
CA ILE A 79 -7.94 -11.08 0.72
C ILE A 79 -6.86 -10.29 1.43
N LEU A 80 -5.61 -10.66 1.17
CA LEU A 80 -4.46 -9.87 1.57
C LEU A 80 -4.29 -8.72 0.58
N VAL A 81 -4.32 -7.50 1.11
CA VAL A 81 -4.11 -6.28 0.34
C VAL A 81 -2.84 -5.62 0.81
N SER A 82 -1.98 -5.27 -0.13
CA SER A 82 -0.80 -4.43 0.12
C SER A 82 -0.97 -3.04 -0.48
N VAL A 83 -0.33 -2.06 0.14
CA VAL A 83 -0.35 -0.66 -0.25
C VAL A 83 1.09 -0.23 -0.49
N ALA A 84 1.37 0.32 -1.66
CA ALA A 84 2.65 0.95 -1.92
C ALA A 84 2.74 2.27 -1.15
N ILE A 85 3.86 2.51 -0.44
CA ILE A 85 4.02 3.67 0.44
C ILE A 85 5.32 4.41 0.12
N GLY A 86 5.19 5.67 -0.26
CA GLY A 86 6.30 6.61 -0.40
C GLY A 86 6.34 7.61 0.75
N ILE A 87 7.51 7.76 1.38
CA ILE A 87 7.68 8.62 2.55
C ILE A 87 8.78 9.64 2.28
N PHE A 88 8.38 10.91 2.11
CA PHE A 88 9.30 12.02 2.01
C PHE A 88 9.24 12.89 3.27
N ARG A 89 10.40 13.22 3.84
CA ARG A 89 10.53 14.18 4.94
C ARG A 89 10.89 15.54 4.37
N ALA A 90 9.97 16.48 4.45
CA ALA A 90 10.19 17.83 3.98
C ALA A 90 11.20 18.58 4.87
N GLU A 91 12.13 19.27 4.22
CA GLU A 91 12.99 20.28 4.84
C GLU A 91 12.26 21.63 4.90
N LYS A 92 12.83 22.65 5.54
CA LYS A 92 12.13 23.94 5.75
C LYS A 92 11.80 24.69 4.45
N ASP A 93 12.57 24.48 3.40
CA ASP A 93 12.55 25.32 2.20
C ASP A 93 11.88 24.65 0.99
N ILE A 94 11.26 23.48 1.17
CA ILE A 94 10.57 22.77 0.10
C ILE A 94 9.07 23.09 0.08
N GLY A 95 8.55 23.41 -1.10
CA GLY A 95 7.12 23.61 -1.32
C GLY A 95 6.32 22.31 -1.18
N LEU A 96 5.01 22.43 -0.90
CA LEU A 96 4.12 21.27 -0.78
C LEU A 96 4.11 20.42 -2.05
N GLU A 97 4.03 21.06 -3.22
CA GLU A 97 3.98 20.37 -4.51
C GLU A 97 5.23 19.51 -4.75
N GLU A 98 6.42 20.06 -4.51
CA GLU A 98 7.68 19.33 -4.64
C GLU A 98 7.79 18.20 -3.61
N ALA A 99 7.36 18.43 -2.36
CA ALA A 99 7.34 17.39 -1.34
C ALA A 99 6.40 16.23 -1.70
N LEU A 100 5.23 16.53 -2.30
CA LEU A 100 4.30 15.51 -2.77
C LEU A 100 4.87 14.76 -3.97
N SER A 101 5.48 15.45 -4.93
CA SER A 101 6.15 14.82 -6.08
C SER A 101 7.26 13.86 -5.64
N LYS A 102 8.09 14.24 -4.67
CA LYS A 102 9.12 13.34 -4.11
C LYS A 102 8.52 12.14 -3.38
N ALA A 103 7.43 12.34 -2.63
CA ALA A 103 6.73 11.23 -1.97
C ALA A 103 6.09 10.26 -2.97
N ASP A 104 5.55 10.77 -4.08
CA ASP A 104 4.98 9.97 -5.17
C ASP A 104 6.05 9.12 -5.88
N ILE A 105 7.21 9.70 -6.20
CA ILE A 105 8.35 8.96 -6.78
C ILE A 105 8.75 7.78 -5.87
N LEU A 106 8.91 8.03 -4.57
CA LEU A 106 9.26 6.99 -3.60
C LEU A 106 8.17 5.91 -3.48
N MET A 107 6.90 6.28 -3.64
CA MET A 107 5.78 5.33 -3.66
C MET A 107 5.87 4.44 -4.90
N TYR A 108 6.15 5.04 -6.06
CA TYR A 108 6.28 4.31 -7.32
C TYR A 108 7.46 3.31 -7.29
N GLU A 109 8.58 3.70 -6.70
CA GLU A 109 9.73 2.81 -6.47
C GLU A 109 9.35 1.61 -5.59
N ASN A 110 8.69 1.86 -4.45
CA ASN A 110 8.20 0.79 -3.58
C ASN A 110 7.20 -0.15 -4.30
N LYS A 111 6.30 0.41 -5.11
CA LYS A 111 5.34 -0.34 -5.94
C LYS A 111 6.05 -1.26 -6.94
N ALA A 112 7.13 -0.79 -7.56
CA ALA A 112 7.94 -1.59 -8.48
C ALA A 112 8.64 -2.76 -7.77
N GLU A 113 9.19 -2.54 -6.58
CA GLU A 113 9.83 -3.60 -5.79
C GLU A 113 8.83 -4.70 -5.38
N VAL A 114 7.65 -4.32 -4.88
CA VAL A 114 6.59 -5.26 -4.51
C VAL A 114 6.16 -6.10 -5.72
N ARG A 115 6.04 -5.48 -6.89
CA ARG A 115 5.72 -6.18 -8.13
C ARG A 115 6.77 -7.23 -8.48
N VAL A 116 8.05 -6.86 -8.47
CA VAL A 116 9.17 -7.77 -8.77
C VAL A 116 9.21 -8.93 -7.79
N ASN A 117 9.04 -8.68 -6.49
CA ASN A 117 9.04 -9.72 -5.46
C ASN A 117 7.86 -10.68 -5.61
N THR A 118 6.67 -10.16 -5.92
CA THR A 118 5.50 -11.00 -6.18
C THR A 118 5.71 -11.89 -7.41
N GLU A 119 6.26 -11.34 -8.49
CA GLU A 119 6.56 -12.08 -9.72
C GLU A 119 7.61 -13.19 -9.48
N ARG A 120 8.67 -12.90 -8.72
CA ARG A 120 9.68 -13.90 -8.31
C ARG A 120 9.08 -15.04 -7.48
N ASN A 121 8.25 -14.72 -6.48
CA ASN A 121 7.64 -15.70 -5.59
C ASN A 121 6.54 -16.52 -6.28
N SER A 122 6.01 -16.05 -7.41
CA SER A 122 5.03 -16.77 -8.22
C SER A 122 5.63 -17.73 -9.25
N GLN A 123 6.97 -17.80 -9.40
CA GLN A 123 7.60 -18.84 -10.22
C GLN A 123 7.67 -20.16 -9.44
N PRO A 124 7.24 -21.30 -10.02
CA PRO A 124 7.34 -22.59 -9.35
C PRO A 124 8.82 -22.92 -9.05
N LEU A 125 9.12 -23.40 -7.84
CA LEU A 125 10.42 -23.96 -7.50
C LEU A 125 10.76 -25.03 -8.53
N ASN A 126 11.71 -24.77 -9.42
CA ASN A 126 12.31 -25.83 -10.23
C ASN A 126 12.99 -26.80 -9.25
N SER A 127 12.35 -27.94 -9.01
CA SER A 127 12.94 -29.06 -8.29
C SER A 127 14.20 -29.48 -9.03
N LYS A 128 15.37 -29.14 -8.48
CA LYS A 128 16.63 -29.77 -8.89
C LYS A 128 16.51 -31.26 -8.57
N THR A 129 16.25 -32.07 -9.59
CA THR A 129 16.46 -33.51 -9.55
C THR A 129 17.95 -33.75 -9.34
N THR A 130 18.34 -33.99 -8.09
CA THR A 130 19.62 -34.63 -7.76
C THR A 130 19.57 -36.03 -8.36
N LYS A 131 20.18 -36.21 -9.53
CA LYS A 131 20.60 -37.54 -9.98
C LYS A 131 21.70 -38.00 -9.02
N ILE A 132 21.34 -38.90 -8.12
CA ILE A 132 22.29 -39.77 -7.45
C ILE A 132 22.87 -40.68 -8.55
N LEU A 133 24.18 -40.60 -8.76
CA LEU A 133 24.99 -41.69 -9.30
C LEU A 133 25.87 -42.20 -8.16
#